data_AF-A0A238W207-F1
#
_entry.id   AF-A0A238W207-F1
#
_cell.length_a   1.000
_cell.length_b   1.000
_cell.length_c   1.000
_cell.angle_alpha   90.00
_cell.angle_beta   90.00
_cell.angle_gamma   90.00
#
_symmetry.space_group_name_H-M   'P 1'
#
loop_
_entity.id
_entity.type
_entity.pdbx_description
1 polymer ?
#
loop_
_entity_poly.entity_id
_entity_poly.type
_entity_poly.pdbx_seq_one_letter_code
_entity_poly.pdbx_strand_id
1 'polypeptide(L)'
;MKIEVYADVVCAWAYIGKRRLEAALDLLGGQADPVEVIWRPYLIDPTAPVPSEPLEEALRDPVADAALAQCAVDAEPADHRVRVREIARDEGLTPWRPRWRASSWAAHRLLQRALDSGGPTVQGAVVEDLLHTHFLEGRDLNDPAVLAEIATANRLTPDTGPGAHAGYLRGGPAAAADPLERATREQLLRGKALGVASSPTFVVAGRAVAGAQPPEVLVHLLSDSTSEGGALPEEIERLRLGESLLAMGDALGALQLLEPLRATHAGEPNLDILTARAYYASAQLGRARTLLEPLAREKPGDTQLRLLLGRTLQRLGEEDQARVHLRLAEA
;
A
#
# COMPACT_ATOMS: atom_id res chain seq x y z
N MET A 1 -9.72 1.57 -19.51
CA MET A 1 -8.87 0.58 -18.80
C MET A 1 -8.22 1.22 -17.58
N LYS A 2 -8.13 0.52 -16.44
CA LYS A 2 -7.47 1.01 -15.21
C LYS A 2 -6.13 0.27 -15.00
N ILE A 3 -5.07 1.03 -14.73
CA ILE A 3 -3.74 0.52 -14.37
C ILE A 3 -3.44 1.00 -12.95
N GLU A 4 -3.16 0.08 -12.03
CA GLU A 4 -2.69 0.43 -10.69
C GLU A 4 -1.17 0.27 -10.63
N VAL A 5 -0.48 1.35 -10.24
CA VAL A 5 0.98 1.36 -10.11
C VAL A 5 1.33 1.51 -8.64
N TYR A 6 1.75 0.42 -8.00
CA TYR A 6 2.26 0.45 -6.64
C TYR A 6 3.71 0.88 -6.68
N ALA A 7 3.99 2.07 -6.16
CA ALA A 7 5.31 2.66 -6.25
C ALA A 7 5.60 3.53 -5.03
N ASP A 8 6.89 3.68 -4.73
CA ASP A 8 7.39 4.67 -3.78
C ASP A 8 8.06 5.83 -4.51
N VAL A 9 7.78 7.06 -4.11
CA VAL A 9 8.33 8.28 -4.74
C VAL A 9 9.81 8.54 -4.40
N VAL A 10 10.36 7.78 -3.46
CA VAL A 10 11.81 7.75 -3.17
C VAL A 10 12.51 6.52 -3.79
N CYS A 11 11.79 5.70 -4.58
CA CYS A 11 12.38 4.58 -5.32
C CYS A 11 12.83 5.03 -6.71
N ALA A 12 14.12 4.86 -7.02
CA ALA A 12 14.69 5.23 -8.32
C ALA A 12 14.01 4.50 -9.50
N TRP A 13 13.72 3.21 -9.31
CA TRP A 13 13.05 2.40 -10.33
C TRP A 13 11.61 2.82 -10.57
N ALA A 14 10.95 3.49 -9.62
CA ALA A 14 9.61 4.03 -9.86
C ALA A 14 9.64 5.13 -10.92
N TYR A 15 10.67 6.00 -10.92
CA TYR A 15 10.77 7.07 -11.93
C TYR A 15 11.12 6.51 -13.32
N ILE A 16 12.07 5.57 -13.37
CA ILE A 16 12.41 4.84 -14.60
C ILE A 16 11.17 4.09 -15.12
N GLY A 17 10.47 3.39 -14.25
CA GLY A 17 9.25 2.66 -14.58
C GLY A 17 8.12 3.56 -15.08
N LYS A 18 8.00 4.79 -14.56
CA LYS A 18 7.07 5.80 -15.06
C LYS A 18 7.35 6.14 -16.53
N ARG A 19 8.60 6.44 -16.88
CA ARG A 19 9.01 6.72 -18.27
C ARG A 19 8.74 5.54 -19.21
N ARG A 20 9.03 4.32 -18.74
CA ARG A 20 8.76 3.10 -19.51
C ARG A 20 7.27 2.82 -19.70
N LEU A 21 6.45 3.11 -18.69
CA LEU A 21 4.99 3.02 -18.81
C LEU A 21 4.46 4.05 -19.81
N GLU A 22 4.93 5.30 -19.75
CA GLU A 22 4.58 6.35 -20.71
C GLU A 22 4.92 5.92 -22.15
N ALA A 23 6.16 5.43 -22.37
CA ALA A 23 6.56 4.89 -23.66
C ALA A 23 5.70 3.70 -24.12
N ALA A 24 5.31 2.80 -23.21
CA ALA A 24 4.42 1.68 -23.52
C ALA A 24 3.01 2.16 -23.93
N LEU A 25 2.48 3.18 -23.26
CA LEU A 25 1.19 3.79 -23.61
C LEU A 25 1.24 4.49 -24.97
N ASP A 26 2.33 5.19 -25.27
CA ASP A 26 2.56 5.81 -26.59
C ASP A 26 2.62 4.75 -27.70
N LEU A 27 3.28 3.62 -27.46
CA LEU A 27 3.38 2.50 -28.41
C LEU A 27 2.03 1.82 -28.69
N LEU A 28 1.13 1.76 -27.71
CA LEU A 28 -0.22 1.23 -27.89
C LEU A 28 -1.10 2.15 -28.76
N GLY A 29 -0.75 3.43 -28.85
CA GLY A 29 -1.49 4.44 -29.62
C GLY A 29 -2.89 4.74 -29.07
N GLY A 30 -3.52 5.80 -29.58
CA GLY A 30 -4.87 6.23 -29.18
C GLY A 30 -6.02 5.30 -29.57
N GLN A 31 -5.75 4.02 -29.82
CA GLN A 31 -6.74 2.96 -30.10
C GLN A 31 -7.17 2.21 -28.84
N ALA A 32 -6.53 2.47 -27.69
CA ALA A 32 -6.97 1.95 -26.41
C ALA A 32 -8.13 2.78 -25.84
N ASP A 33 -9.04 2.11 -25.12
CA ASP A 33 -9.99 2.78 -24.22
C ASP A 33 -9.27 3.78 -23.30
N PRO A 34 -9.96 4.81 -22.79
CA PRO A 34 -9.36 5.76 -21.84
C PRO A 34 -8.57 5.02 -20.76
N VAL A 35 -7.26 5.27 -20.70
CA VAL A 35 -6.37 4.65 -19.73
C VAL A 35 -6.29 5.53 -18.50
N GLU A 36 -6.70 5.01 -17.36
CA GLU A 36 -6.54 5.64 -16.06
C GLU A 36 -5.37 4.99 -15.32
N VAL A 37 -4.30 5.75 -15.09
CA VAL A 37 -3.17 5.31 -14.28
C VAL A 37 -3.37 5.81 -12.86
N ILE A 38 -3.56 4.90 -11.91
CA ILE A 38 -3.75 5.19 -10.49
C ILE A 38 -2.52 4.76 -9.73
N TRP A 39 -1.90 5.71 -9.03
CA TRP A 39 -0.71 5.47 -8.23
C TRP A 39 -1.12 5.06 -6.82
N ARG A 40 -0.57 3.94 -6.36
CA ARG A 40 -0.83 3.33 -5.06
C ARG A 40 0.43 3.38 -4.20
N PRO A 41 0.29 3.60 -2.89
CA PRO A 41 1.45 3.72 -2.01
C PRO A 41 2.17 2.38 -1.88
N TYR A 42 3.49 2.45 -1.95
CA TYR A 42 4.42 1.44 -1.50
C TYR A 42 5.49 2.13 -0.66
N LEU A 43 6.01 1.45 0.37
CA LEU A 43 7.10 1.96 1.20
C LEU A 43 8.34 1.08 0.96
N ILE A 44 9.30 1.58 0.18
CA ILE A 44 10.54 0.85 -0.10
C ILE A 44 11.44 0.76 1.13
N ASP A 45 11.42 1.81 1.95
CA ASP A 45 12.05 1.83 3.26
C ASP A 45 11.03 2.29 4.31
N PRO A 46 10.27 1.35 4.91
CA PRO A 46 9.34 1.66 5.99
C PRO A 46 10.00 2.22 7.25
N THR A 47 11.34 2.14 7.35
CA THR A 47 12.13 2.63 8.48
C THR A 47 12.79 3.98 8.22
N ALA A 48 12.53 4.58 7.06
CA ALA A 48 13.08 5.88 6.70
C ALA A 48 12.67 6.96 7.72
N PRO A 49 13.62 7.83 8.12
CA PRO A 49 13.44 8.70 9.27
C PRO A 49 12.64 9.96 8.95
N VAL A 50 12.19 10.61 10.01
CA VAL A 50 11.73 12.01 10.02
C VAL A 50 12.41 12.66 11.23
N PRO A 51 13.32 13.65 11.05
CA PRO A 51 13.72 14.31 9.79
C PRO A 51 14.57 13.41 8.87
N SER A 52 14.78 13.85 7.62
CA SER A 52 15.61 13.13 6.64
C SER A 52 17.08 13.11 7.02
N GLU A 53 17.78 12.10 6.51
CA GLU A 53 19.23 11.94 6.63
C GLU A 53 19.90 12.10 5.26
N PRO A 54 21.16 12.55 5.18
CA PRO A 54 21.92 12.55 3.93
C PRO A 54 22.02 11.13 3.36
N LEU A 55 21.58 10.96 2.10
CA LEU A 55 21.50 9.65 1.45
C LEU A 55 22.87 8.96 1.39
N GLU A 56 23.93 9.70 1.11
CA GLU A 56 25.29 9.15 1.01
C GLU A 56 25.77 8.53 2.34
N GLU A 57 25.38 9.11 3.47
CA GLU A 57 25.72 8.58 4.79
C GLU A 57 24.86 7.38 5.13
N ALA A 58 23.56 7.45 4.83
CA ALA A 58 22.62 6.37 5.08
C ALA A 58 22.94 5.10 4.28
N LEU A 59 23.41 5.22 3.04
CA LEU A 59 23.83 4.08 2.21
C LEU A 59 25.08 3.34 2.74
N ARG A 60 25.72 3.83 3.80
CA ARG A 60 26.78 3.07 4.50
C ARG A 60 26.21 2.05 5.49
N ASP A 61 24.95 2.19 5.89
CA ASP A 61 24.22 1.18 6.67
C ASP A 61 23.72 0.08 5.72
N PRO A 62 24.14 -1.19 5.90
CA PRO A 62 23.69 -2.31 5.07
C PRO A 62 22.17 -2.49 5.06
N VAL A 63 21.46 -2.13 6.12
CA VAL A 63 19.99 -2.26 6.19
C VAL A 63 19.32 -1.24 5.28
N ALA A 64 19.74 0.02 5.34
CA ALA A 64 19.21 1.08 4.49
C ALA A 64 19.62 0.88 3.02
N ASP A 65 20.86 0.46 2.77
CA ASP A 65 21.33 0.16 1.41
C ASP A 65 20.55 -1.01 0.80
N ALA A 66 20.36 -2.10 1.56
CA ALA A 66 19.55 -3.23 1.13
C ALA A 66 18.11 -2.82 0.82
N ALA A 67 17.47 -2.00 1.68
CA ALA A 67 16.10 -1.51 1.48
C ALA A 67 15.93 -0.77 0.15
N LEU A 68 16.83 0.17 -0.14
CA LEU A 68 16.77 0.96 -1.38
C LEU A 68 17.22 0.17 -2.62
N ALA A 69 17.95 -0.93 -2.42
CA ALA A 69 18.39 -1.84 -3.48
C ALA A 69 17.40 -2.97 -3.80
N GLN A 70 16.33 -3.17 -3.01
CA GLN A 70 15.39 -4.32 -3.13
C GLN A 70 14.78 -4.53 -4.53
N CYS A 71 14.85 -3.51 -5.40
CA CYS A 71 14.25 -3.53 -6.72
C CYS A 71 15.25 -3.81 -7.87
N ALA A 72 16.54 -4.06 -7.59
CA ALA A 72 17.43 -4.66 -8.59
C ALA A 72 17.48 -6.17 -8.44
N VAL A 73 17.25 -6.83 -9.57
CA VAL A 73 17.51 -8.25 -9.73
C VAL A 73 18.99 -8.40 -10.12
N ASP A 74 19.72 -9.25 -9.40
CA ASP A 74 21.07 -9.75 -9.74
C ASP A 74 22.23 -8.73 -9.82
N ALA A 75 22.31 -7.75 -8.90
CA ALA A 75 23.48 -6.86 -8.80
C ALA A 75 23.93 -6.61 -7.35
N GLU A 76 25.26 -6.46 -7.16
CA GLU A 76 25.82 -5.92 -5.90
C GLU A 76 25.37 -4.46 -5.69
N PRO A 77 25.09 -4.00 -4.45
CA PRO A 77 24.50 -2.68 -4.21
C PRO A 77 25.27 -1.47 -4.76
N ALA A 78 26.60 -1.56 -4.86
CA ALA A 78 27.43 -0.49 -5.44
C ALA A 78 27.29 -0.40 -6.98
N ASP A 79 27.24 -1.55 -7.66
CA ASP A 79 27.05 -1.65 -9.10
C ASP A 79 25.62 -1.25 -9.51
N HIS A 80 24.66 -1.48 -8.61
CA HIS A 80 23.28 -1.02 -8.75
C HIS A 80 23.20 0.49 -8.96
N ARG A 81 23.91 1.30 -8.14
CA ARG A 81 23.75 2.76 -8.15
C ARG A 81 24.29 3.43 -9.42
N VAL A 82 25.45 2.99 -9.90
CA VAL A 82 26.01 3.46 -11.18
C VAL A 82 25.06 3.10 -12.31
N ARG A 83 24.60 1.84 -12.33
CA ARG A 83 23.65 1.34 -13.31
C ARG A 83 22.33 2.10 -13.31
N VAL A 84 21.77 2.43 -12.14
CA VAL A 84 20.54 3.24 -12.03
C VAL A 84 20.73 4.62 -12.61
N ARG A 85 21.85 5.30 -12.34
CA ARG A 85 22.12 6.63 -12.89
C ARG A 85 22.24 6.59 -14.42
N GLU A 86 22.92 5.58 -14.96
CA GLU A 86 23.08 5.40 -16.40
C GLU A 86 21.74 5.13 -17.08
N ILE A 87 20.97 4.17 -16.54
CA ILE A 87 19.62 3.88 -17.05
C ILE A 87 18.73 5.12 -16.96
N ALA A 88 18.70 5.81 -15.82
CA ALA A 88 17.91 7.02 -15.66
C ALA A 88 18.28 8.08 -16.72
N ARG A 89 19.57 8.29 -17.00
CA ARG A 89 20.03 9.19 -18.07
C ARG A 89 19.53 8.75 -19.44
N ASP A 90 19.58 7.46 -19.73
CA ASP A 90 19.13 6.92 -21.03
C ASP A 90 17.61 7.05 -21.19
N GLU A 91 16.85 7.10 -20.09
CA GLU A 91 15.41 7.46 -20.04
C GLU A 91 15.17 8.99 -20.01
N GLY A 92 16.21 9.82 -20.22
CA GLY A 92 16.11 11.28 -20.23
C GLY A 92 16.06 11.95 -18.85
N LEU A 93 16.27 11.21 -17.76
CA LEU A 93 16.24 11.70 -16.39
C LEU A 93 17.63 12.21 -15.97
N THR A 94 17.97 13.43 -16.40
CA THR A 94 19.25 14.06 -16.11
C THR A 94 19.08 15.54 -15.72
N PRO A 95 19.79 16.04 -14.69
CA PRO A 95 20.82 15.35 -13.91
C PRO A 95 20.26 14.46 -12.78
N TRP A 96 20.84 13.29 -12.54
CA TRP A 96 20.44 12.39 -11.45
C TRP A 96 21.15 12.70 -10.12
N ARG A 97 20.44 13.28 -9.16
CA ARG A 97 21.00 13.86 -7.91
C ARG A 97 20.12 13.69 -6.65
N PRO A 98 19.63 12.48 -6.30
CA PRO A 98 18.98 12.29 -5.01
C PRO A 98 19.96 12.57 -3.85
N ARG A 99 19.48 13.27 -2.81
CA ARG A 99 20.32 13.71 -1.67
C ARG A 99 19.88 13.19 -0.31
N TRP A 100 18.64 12.74 -0.19
CA TRP A 100 18.01 12.48 1.11
C TRP A 100 17.49 11.05 1.20
N ARG A 101 17.72 10.40 2.33
CA ARG A 101 16.92 9.28 2.78
C ARG A 101 15.76 9.88 3.60
N ALA A 102 14.58 9.90 2.99
CA ALA A 102 13.39 10.54 3.52
C ALA A 102 12.25 9.53 3.67
N SER A 103 11.41 9.73 4.69
CA SER A 103 10.12 9.06 4.74
C SER A 103 9.24 9.57 3.60
N SER A 104 8.67 8.66 2.82
CA SER A 104 7.72 9.00 1.76
C SER A 104 6.27 9.09 2.25
N TRP A 105 6.01 8.91 3.55
CA TRP A 105 4.64 8.84 4.08
C TRP A 105 3.82 10.11 3.81
N ALA A 106 4.40 11.28 4.05
CA ALA A 106 3.73 12.55 3.79
C ALA A 106 3.46 12.75 2.29
N ALA A 107 4.39 12.33 1.43
CA ALA A 107 4.23 12.36 -0.01
C ALA A 107 3.10 11.43 -0.49
N HIS A 108 2.99 10.21 0.06
CA HIS A 108 1.89 9.29 -0.24
C HIS A 108 0.53 9.84 0.17
N ARG A 109 0.45 10.56 1.30
CA ARG A 109 -0.77 11.26 1.70
C ARG A 109 -1.12 12.39 0.73
N LEU A 110 -0.12 13.10 0.21
CA LEU A 110 -0.34 14.10 -0.85
C LEU A 110 -0.88 13.45 -2.13
N LEU A 111 -0.37 12.27 -2.51
CA LEU A 111 -0.86 11.51 -3.66
C LEU A 111 -2.31 11.03 -3.48
N GLN A 112 -2.68 10.55 -2.30
CA GLN A 112 -4.06 10.19 -2.00
C GLN A 112 -4.98 11.42 -2.10
N ARG A 113 -4.54 12.56 -1.57
CA ARG A 113 -5.29 13.82 -1.67
C ARG A 113 -5.46 14.29 -3.12
N ALA A 114 -4.41 14.15 -3.93
CA ALA A 114 -4.46 14.48 -5.35
C ALA A 114 -5.47 13.62 -6.11
N LEU A 115 -5.52 12.32 -5.82
CA LEU A 115 -6.53 11.42 -6.37
C LEU A 115 -7.94 11.81 -5.93
N ASP A 116 -8.16 12.04 -4.64
CA ASP A 116 -9.49 12.34 -4.09
C ASP A 116 -10.08 13.65 -4.61
N SER A 117 -9.24 14.66 -4.87
CA SER A 117 -9.69 16.01 -5.26
C SER A 117 -9.59 16.30 -6.75
N GLY A 118 -8.63 15.71 -7.45
CA GLY A 118 -8.32 16.01 -8.86
C GLY A 118 -8.32 14.79 -9.78
N GLY A 119 -8.54 13.57 -9.25
CA GLY A 119 -8.57 12.34 -10.03
C GLY A 119 -7.19 11.86 -10.50
N PRO A 120 -7.16 10.79 -11.32
CA PRO A 120 -5.92 10.13 -11.75
C PRO A 120 -4.94 11.05 -12.47
N THR A 121 -5.44 11.97 -13.30
CA THR A 121 -4.59 12.92 -14.06
C THR A 121 -3.81 13.85 -13.14
N VAL A 122 -4.47 14.45 -12.14
CA VAL A 122 -3.81 15.34 -11.17
C VAL A 122 -2.88 14.54 -10.27
N GLN A 123 -3.28 13.32 -9.86
CA GLN A 123 -2.39 12.42 -9.13
C GLN A 123 -1.10 12.13 -9.91
N GLY A 124 -1.20 11.83 -11.21
CA GLY A 124 -0.05 11.58 -12.08
C GLY A 124 0.90 12.78 -12.20
N ALA A 125 0.37 14.00 -12.24
CA ALA A 125 1.17 15.22 -12.23
C ALA A 125 1.91 15.42 -10.90
N VAL A 126 1.25 15.15 -9.77
CA VAL A 126 1.88 15.21 -8.44
C VAL A 126 2.95 14.13 -8.28
N VAL A 127 2.76 12.92 -8.84
CA VAL A 127 3.82 11.89 -8.87
C VAL A 127 5.03 12.37 -9.66
N GLU A 128 4.84 12.97 -10.84
CA GLU A 128 5.93 13.54 -11.63
C GLU A 128 6.71 14.59 -10.83
N ASP A 129 6.02 15.54 -10.19
CA ASP A 129 6.66 16.60 -9.41
C ASP A 129 7.43 16.04 -8.20
N LEU A 130 6.85 15.07 -7.46
CA LEU A 130 7.53 14.44 -6.32
C LEU A 130 8.82 13.72 -6.76
N LEU A 131 8.75 12.94 -7.84
CA LEU A 131 9.89 12.23 -8.39
C LEU A 131 10.95 13.20 -8.92
N HIS A 132 10.55 14.24 -9.65
CA HIS A 132 11.43 15.28 -10.17
C HIS A 132 12.15 16.01 -9.04
N THR A 133 11.41 16.50 -8.05
CA THR A 133 11.92 17.21 -6.87
C THR A 133 12.92 16.36 -6.08
N HIS A 134 12.64 15.07 -5.90
CA HIS A 134 13.55 14.18 -5.18
C HIS A 134 14.80 13.82 -5.99
N PHE A 135 14.63 13.36 -7.23
CA PHE A 135 15.72 12.76 -8.00
C PHE A 135 16.52 13.74 -8.85
N LEU A 136 15.92 14.82 -9.34
CA LEU A 136 16.58 15.77 -10.23
C LEU A 136 16.99 17.06 -9.51
N GLU A 137 16.16 17.53 -8.58
CA GLU A 137 16.46 18.73 -7.78
C GLU A 137 17.21 18.40 -6.47
N GLY A 138 17.09 17.17 -5.97
CA GLY A 138 17.73 16.74 -4.73
C GLY A 138 17.15 17.40 -3.48
N ARG A 139 15.85 17.77 -3.51
CA ARG A 139 15.14 18.40 -2.40
C ARG A 139 14.54 17.35 -1.47
N ASP A 140 14.29 17.74 -0.23
CA ASP A 140 13.82 16.85 0.83
C ASP A 140 12.29 16.73 0.82
N LEU A 141 11.77 15.51 0.66
CA LEU A 141 10.33 15.26 0.70
C LEU A 141 9.74 15.21 2.12
N ASN A 142 10.58 15.18 3.17
CA ASN A 142 10.11 15.40 4.54
C ASN A 142 9.88 16.90 4.85
N ASP A 143 10.39 17.82 4.03
CA ASP A 143 10.17 19.25 4.23
C ASP A 143 8.72 19.63 3.86
N PRO A 144 7.89 20.07 4.83
CA PRO A 144 6.51 20.44 4.55
C PRO A 144 6.38 21.61 3.57
N ALA A 145 7.40 22.49 3.47
CA ALA A 145 7.39 23.59 2.51
C ALA A 145 7.52 23.05 1.07
N VAL A 146 8.39 22.07 0.84
CA VAL A 146 8.56 21.39 -0.45
C VAL A 146 7.25 20.75 -0.89
N LEU A 147 6.59 19.99 -0.01
CA LEU A 147 5.32 19.35 -0.34
C LEU A 147 4.18 20.35 -0.55
N ALA A 148 4.17 21.48 0.18
CA ALA A 148 3.18 22.54 -0.01
C ALA A 148 3.35 23.26 -1.35
N GLU A 149 4.58 23.46 -1.82
CA GLU A 149 4.87 23.98 -3.17
C GLU A 149 4.30 23.06 -4.25
N ILE A 150 4.57 21.75 -4.16
CA ILE A 150 4.05 20.75 -5.10
C ILE A 150 2.51 20.74 -5.09
N ALA A 151 1.90 20.77 -3.90
CA ALA A 151 0.45 20.84 -3.76
C ALA A 151 -0.13 22.09 -4.45
N THR A 152 0.51 23.23 -4.25
CA THR A 152 0.09 24.52 -4.83
C THR A 152 0.24 24.52 -6.35
N ALA A 153 1.37 24.01 -6.87
CA ALA A 153 1.62 23.91 -8.31
C ALA A 153 0.54 23.07 -9.02
N ASN A 154 0.08 22.01 -8.37
CA ASN A 154 -0.98 21.12 -8.85
C ASN A 154 -2.39 21.57 -8.46
N ARG A 155 -2.55 22.79 -7.93
CA ARG A 155 -3.83 23.39 -7.54
C ARG A 155 -4.65 22.54 -6.56
N LEU A 156 -3.96 21.76 -5.72
CA LEU A 156 -4.63 21.01 -4.66
C LEU A 156 -5.10 22.01 -3.60
N THR A 157 -6.39 22.05 -3.33
CA THR A 157 -6.93 22.95 -2.31
C THR A 157 -6.59 22.47 -0.91
N PRO A 158 -6.05 23.32 -0.02
CA PRO A 158 -5.94 22.98 1.38
C PRO A 158 -7.33 22.84 2.00
N ASP A 159 -7.54 21.86 2.89
CA ASP A 159 -8.86 21.63 3.50
C ASP A 159 -9.33 22.80 4.39
N THR A 160 -8.42 23.67 4.87
CA THR A 160 -8.79 24.95 5.51
C THR A 160 -7.66 26.02 5.46
N GLY A 161 -7.75 26.98 4.52
CA GLY A 161 -7.00 28.25 4.54
C GLY A 161 -5.54 28.24 4.03
N PRO A 162 -4.91 29.43 3.86
CA PRO A 162 -3.51 29.54 3.42
C PRO A 162 -2.57 28.89 4.45
N GLY A 163 -1.79 27.88 4.03
CA GLY A 163 -0.84 27.16 4.90
C GLY A 163 -1.32 25.81 5.44
N ALA A 164 -2.55 25.37 5.15
CA ALA A 164 -3.09 24.10 5.67
C ALA A 164 -2.37 22.85 5.13
N HIS A 165 -1.64 22.95 4.01
CA HIS A 165 -0.84 21.85 3.47
C HIS A 165 0.15 21.30 4.50
N ALA A 166 0.81 22.17 5.28
CA ALA A 166 1.75 21.74 6.31
C ALA A 166 1.09 21.02 7.51
N GLY A 167 -0.20 21.27 7.76
CA GLY A 167 -0.93 20.76 8.91
C GLY A 167 -1.33 19.29 8.75
N TYR A 168 -1.90 18.91 7.60
CA TYR A 168 -2.25 17.51 7.36
C TYR A 168 -1.00 16.69 7.03
N LEU A 169 -0.02 17.19 6.28
CA LEU A 169 1.16 16.41 5.89
C LEU A 169 2.06 15.98 7.07
N ARG A 170 1.97 16.64 8.23
CA ARG A 170 2.59 16.19 9.48
C ARG A 170 1.82 15.00 10.06
N GLY A 171 2.18 13.79 9.63
CA GLY A 171 1.71 12.56 10.29
C GLY A 171 2.11 12.56 11.78
N GLY A 172 1.19 12.15 12.65
CA GLY A 172 1.43 12.05 14.08
C GLY A 172 0.33 11.21 14.76
N PRO A 173 0.45 10.86 16.05
CA PRO A 173 -0.51 9.98 16.74
C PRO A 173 -1.96 10.51 16.76
N ALA A 174 -2.14 11.82 16.63
CA ALA A 174 -3.45 12.46 16.46
C ALA A 174 -4.07 12.24 15.06
N ALA A 175 -3.34 11.64 14.11
CA ALA A 175 -3.76 11.40 12.72
C ALA A 175 -4.55 10.10 12.52
N ALA A 176 -4.69 9.21 13.52
CA ALA A 176 -5.48 7.99 13.34
C ALA A 176 -6.97 8.25 13.00
N ALA A 177 -7.48 9.43 13.37
CA ALA A 177 -8.82 9.90 13.02
C ALA A 177 -8.88 10.66 11.68
N ASP A 178 -7.74 11.01 11.07
CA ASP A 178 -7.69 11.72 9.80
C ASP A 178 -8.17 10.78 8.66
N PRO A 179 -9.24 11.13 7.93
CA PRO A 179 -9.70 10.37 6.77
C PRO A 179 -8.59 10.10 5.74
N LEU A 180 -7.68 11.05 5.52
CA LEU A 180 -6.61 10.91 4.54
C LEU A 180 -5.55 9.90 4.99
N GLU A 181 -5.13 9.95 6.25
CA GLU A 181 -4.27 8.93 6.87
C GLU A 181 -4.89 7.53 6.76
N ARG A 182 -6.19 7.40 7.08
CA ARG A 182 -6.89 6.11 6.99
C ARG A 182 -6.96 5.59 5.56
N ALA A 183 -7.33 6.45 4.60
CA ALA A 183 -7.39 6.08 3.19
C ALA A 183 -6.02 5.66 2.65
N THR A 184 -4.97 6.43 2.94
CA THR A 184 -3.59 6.11 2.51
C THR A 184 -3.11 4.78 3.10
N ARG A 185 -3.34 4.55 4.40
CA ARG A 185 -2.97 3.29 5.06
C ARG A 185 -3.78 2.11 4.53
N GLU A 186 -5.06 2.30 4.22
CA GLU A 186 -5.89 1.28 3.57
C GLU A 186 -5.26 0.84 2.23
N GLN A 187 -4.88 1.79 1.36
CA GLN A 187 -4.28 1.47 0.06
C GLN A 187 -2.94 0.73 0.20
N LEU A 188 -2.12 1.08 1.20
CA LEU A 188 -0.88 0.35 1.49
C LEU A 188 -1.16 -1.11 1.89
N LEU A 189 -2.17 -1.32 2.74
CA LEU A 189 -2.62 -2.65 3.15
C LEU A 189 -3.18 -3.45 1.98
N ARG A 190 -3.91 -2.83 1.05
CA ARG A 190 -4.37 -3.49 -0.17
C ARG A 190 -3.20 -4.00 -1.02
N GLY A 191 -2.18 -3.17 -1.24
CA GLY A 191 -0.98 -3.58 -1.97
C GLY A 191 -0.31 -4.79 -1.33
N LYS A 192 -0.14 -4.75 -0.01
CA LYS A 192 0.38 -5.90 0.77
C LYS A 192 -0.49 -7.14 0.60
N ALA A 193 -1.81 -7.00 0.74
CA ALA A 193 -2.77 -8.10 0.60
C ALA A 193 -2.77 -8.75 -0.79
N LEU A 194 -2.45 -7.97 -1.83
CA LEU A 194 -2.27 -8.45 -3.21
C LEU A 194 -0.90 -9.09 -3.46
N GLY A 195 -0.02 -9.14 -2.45
CA GLY A 195 1.33 -9.70 -2.58
C GLY A 195 2.33 -8.77 -3.27
N VAL A 196 2.05 -7.47 -3.35
CA VAL A 196 2.99 -6.49 -3.89
C VAL A 196 4.21 -6.42 -2.98
N ALA A 197 5.38 -6.78 -3.53
CA ALA A 197 6.63 -6.89 -2.79
C ALA A 197 7.77 -6.01 -3.36
N SER A 198 7.49 -5.17 -4.36
CA SER A 198 8.51 -4.32 -4.98
C SER A 198 7.92 -3.05 -5.59
N SER A 199 8.74 -2.02 -5.74
CA SER A 199 8.40 -0.75 -6.38
C SER A 199 9.24 -0.53 -7.65
N PRO A 200 8.63 -0.26 -8.81
CA PRO A 200 7.19 -0.24 -9.07
C PRO A 200 6.64 -1.67 -9.29
N THR A 201 5.35 -1.86 -9.03
CA THR A 201 4.58 -3.01 -9.51
C THR A 201 3.36 -2.51 -10.27
N PHE A 202 3.20 -2.96 -11.51
CA PHE A 202 2.09 -2.60 -12.39
C PHE A 202 1.02 -3.68 -12.33
N VAL A 203 -0.22 -3.31 -12.02
CA VAL A 203 -1.36 -4.23 -11.88
C VAL A 203 -2.48 -3.83 -12.82
N VAL A 204 -2.91 -4.79 -13.65
CA VAL A 204 -3.99 -4.60 -14.65
C VAL A 204 -4.82 -5.87 -14.72
N ALA A 205 -6.14 -5.75 -14.58
CA ALA A 205 -7.09 -6.88 -14.64
C ALA A 205 -6.67 -8.11 -13.80
N GLY A 206 -6.14 -7.88 -12.59
CA GLY A 206 -5.68 -8.95 -11.68
C GLY A 206 -4.33 -9.59 -12.03
N ARG A 207 -3.66 -9.14 -13.10
CA ARG A 207 -2.28 -9.53 -13.45
C ARG A 207 -1.32 -8.47 -12.92
N ALA A 208 -0.15 -8.90 -12.46
CA ALA A 208 0.88 -8.01 -11.92
C ALA A 208 2.23 -8.25 -12.60
N VAL A 209 2.97 -7.16 -12.84
CA VAL A 209 4.36 -7.19 -13.30
C VAL A 209 5.19 -6.32 -12.37
N ALA A 210 6.21 -6.92 -11.77
CA ALA A 210 7.11 -6.29 -10.81
C ALA A 210 8.35 -5.69 -11.50
N GLY A 211 8.83 -4.56 -10.97
CA GLY A 211 10.02 -3.84 -11.43
C GLY A 211 9.77 -2.95 -12.64
N ALA A 212 10.72 -2.06 -12.91
CA ALA A 212 10.70 -1.17 -14.07
C ALA A 212 11.01 -1.94 -15.37
N GLN A 213 10.11 -2.82 -15.80
CA GLN A 213 10.29 -3.66 -16.99
C GLN A 213 10.40 -2.82 -18.29
N PRO A 214 11.04 -3.35 -19.34
CA PRO A 214 11.05 -2.71 -20.66
C PRO A 214 9.63 -2.39 -21.18
N PRO A 215 9.45 -1.31 -21.97
CA PRO A 215 8.15 -0.92 -22.50
C PRO A 215 7.39 -2.06 -23.20
N GLU A 216 8.08 -2.96 -23.91
CA GLU A 216 7.49 -4.07 -24.64
C GLU A 216 6.79 -5.08 -23.71
N VAL A 217 7.35 -5.30 -22.52
CA VAL A 217 6.74 -6.17 -21.50
C VAL A 217 5.46 -5.53 -20.96
N LEU A 218 5.46 -4.21 -20.78
CA LEU A 218 4.29 -3.46 -20.33
C LEU A 218 3.20 -3.42 -21.42
N VAL A 219 3.57 -3.24 -22.69
CA VAL A 219 2.64 -3.35 -23.83
C VAL A 219 1.95 -4.72 -23.84
N HIS A 220 2.70 -5.80 -23.60
CA HIS A 220 2.11 -7.14 -23.53
C HIS A 220 1.13 -7.29 -22.36
N LEU A 221 1.48 -6.83 -21.16
CA LEU A 221 0.57 -6.80 -20.00
C LEU A 221 -0.73 -6.06 -20.32
N LEU A 222 -0.64 -4.91 -20.97
CA LEU A 222 -1.76 -4.03 -21.29
C LEU A 222 -2.64 -4.57 -22.43
N SER A 223 -2.05 -5.25 -23.41
CA SER A 223 -2.80 -5.82 -24.54
C SER A 223 -3.63 -7.04 -24.11
N ASP A 224 -3.04 -7.90 -23.27
CA ASP A 224 -3.66 -9.14 -22.79
C ASP A 224 -4.80 -8.90 -21.79
N SER A 225 -4.90 -7.71 -21.21
CA SER A 225 -5.86 -7.37 -20.15
C SER A 225 -7.16 -6.73 -20.66
N THR A 226 -7.35 -6.70 -21.98
CA THR A 226 -8.57 -6.20 -22.64
C THR A 226 -9.77 -7.15 -22.52
N SER A 227 -9.60 -8.37 -22.02
CA SER A 227 -10.70 -9.28 -21.66
C SER A 227 -11.09 -9.12 -20.20
N GLU A 228 -12.11 -8.31 -19.92
CA GLU A 228 -12.60 -8.07 -18.56
C GLU A 228 -13.14 -9.36 -17.90
N GLY A 229 -12.43 -9.84 -16.88
CA GLY A 229 -13.09 -10.54 -15.77
C GLY A 229 -13.78 -9.49 -14.92
N GLY A 230 -15.11 -9.58 -14.76
CA GLY A 230 -15.89 -8.57 -14.03
C GLY A 230 -15.31 -8.26 -12.65
N ALA A 231 -15.18 -6.96 -12.34
CA ALA A 231 -14.72 -6.51 -11.03
C ALA A 231 -15.62 -7.08 -9.93
N LEU A 232 -15.00 -7.64 -8.88
CA LEU A 232 -15.74 -8.09 -7.72
C LEU A 232 -16.39 -6.87 -7.04
N PRO A 233 -17.55 -7.05 -6.36
CA PRO A 233 -18.04 -6.02 -5.46
C PRO A 233 -16.98 -5.65 -4.43
N GLU A 234 -16.86 -4.36 -4.11
CA GLU A 234 -15.87 -3.80 -3.18
C GLU A 234 -15.91 -4.49 -1.81
N GLU A 235 -17.09 -4.92 -1.35
CA GLU A 235 -17.25 -5.63 -0.10
C GLU A 235 -16.58 -7.01 -0.12
N ILE A 236 -16.72 -7.72 -1.24
CA ILE A 236 -16.14 -9.05 -1.45
C ILE A 236 -14.62 -8.93 -1.63
N GLU A 237 -14.17 -7.92 -2.37
CA GLU A 237 -12.74 -7.64 -2.54
C GLU A 237 -12.11 -7.37 -1.17
N ARG A 238 -12.68 -6.46 -0.39
CA ARG A 238 -12.17 -6.10 0.95
C ARG A 238 -12.15 -7.29 1.91
N LEU A 239 -13.16 -8.16 1.87
CA LEU A 239 -13.17 -9.40 2.66
C LEU A 239 -11.99 -10.31 2.29
N ARG A 240 -11.77 -10.56 0.99
CA ARG A 240 -10.65 -11.39 0.49
C ARG A 240 -9.28 -10.81 0.82
N LEU A 241 -9.13 -9.48 0.74
CA LEU A 241 -7.90 -8.81 1.13
C LEU A 241 -7.64 -8.96 2.63
N GLY A 242 -8.69 -8.85 3.47
CA GLY A 242 -8.61 -9.13 4.90
C GLY A 242 -8.17 -10.57 5.22
N GLU A 243 -8.72 -11.56 4.50
CA GLU A 243 -8.29 -12.96 4.60
C GLU A 243 -6.81 -13.14 4.24
N SER A 244 -6.38 -12.50 3.16
CA SER A 244 -5.00 -12.55 2.67
C SER A 244 -4.02 -11.96 3.69
N LEU A 245 -4.34 -10.79 4.27
CA LEU A 245 -3.53 -10.19 5.33
C LEU A 245 -3.40 -11.10 6.56
N LEU A 246 -4.52 -11.69 7.00
CA LEU A 246 -4.51 -12.61 8.14
C LEU A 246 -3.65 -13.86 7.85
N ALA A 247 -3.73 -14.41 6.63
CA ALA A 247 -2.92 -15.55 6.21
C ALA A 247 -1.41 -15.22 6.21
N MET A 248 -1.04 -13.98 5.90
CA MET A 248 0.34 -13.47 6.01
C MET A 248 0.75 -13.11 7.46
N GLY A 249 -0.10 -13.33 8.45
CA GLY A 249 0.17 -13.00 9.85
C GLY A 249 -0.07 -11.53 10.23
N ASP A 250 -0.60 -10.71 9.32
CA ASP A 250 -0.93 -9.31 9.60
C ASP A 250 -2.37 -9.15 10.10
N ALA A 251 -2.60 -9.61 11.33
CA ALA A 251 -3.91 -9.57 11.95
C ALA A 251 -4.44 -8.14 12.18
N LEU A 252 -3.55 -7.17 12.46
CA LEU A 252 -3.95 -5.78 12.68
C LEU A 252 -4.33 -5.10 11.37
N GLY A 253 -3.57 -5.32 10.30
CA GLY A 253 -3.92 -4.87 8.96
C GLY A 253 -5.25 -5.46 8.49
N ALA A 254 -5.48 -6.76 8.73
CA ALA A 254 -6.75 -7.41 8.43
C ALA A 254 -7.92 -6.73 9.14
N LEU A 255 -7.81 -6.47 10.45
CA LEU A 255 -8.84 -5.75 11.21
C LEU A 255 -9.10 -4.35 10.65
N GLN A 256 -8.05 -3.64 10.24
CA GLN A 256 -8.20 -2.31 9.65
C GLN A 256 -8.96 -2.35 8.31
N LEU A 257 -8.68 -3.32 7.43
CA LEU A 257 -9.43 -3.46 6.18
C LEU A 257 -10.90 -3.84 6.41
N LEU A 258 -11.17 -4.69 7.41
CA LEU A 258 -12.52 -5.19 7.70
C LEU A 258 -13.41 -4.17 8.42
N GLU A 259 -12.85 -3.17 9.10
CA GLU A 259 -13.62 -2.24 9.94
C GLU A 259 -14.78 -1.54 9.20
N PRO A 260 -14.63 -1.05 7.96
CA PRO A 260 -15.75 -0.46 7.23
C PRO A 260 -16.87 -1.45 6.87
N LEU A 261 -16.53 -2.73 6.64
CA LEU A 261 -17.54 -3.78 6.45
C LEU A 261 -18.30 -4.03 7.74
N ARG A 262 -17.60 -4.05 8.88
CA ARG A 262 -18.23 -4.26 10.19
C ARG A 262 -19.20 -3.14 10.54
N ALA A 263 -18.95 -1.91 10.07
CA ALA A 263 -19.86 -0.78 10.29
C ALA A 263 -21.18 -0.91 9.52
N THR A 264 -21.20 -1.65 8.41
CA THR A 264 -22.33 -1.71 7.46
C THR A 264 -23.00 -3.08 7.40
N HIS A 265 -22.28 -4.16 7.74
CA HIS A 265 -22.68 -5.56 7.60
C HIS A 265 -22.44 -6.36 8.90
N ALA A 266 -22.62 -5.71 10.06
CA ALA A 266 -22.49 -6.40 11.35
C ALA A 266 -23.47 -7.58 11.47
N GLY A 267 -23.00 -8.71 12.01
CA GLY A 267 -23.79 -9.93 12.15
C GLY A 267 -23.70 -10.89 10.98
N GLU A 268 -23.04 -10.52 9.87
CA GLU A 268 -22.74 -11.44 8.77
C GLU A 268 -21.73 -12.51 9.22
N PRO A 269 -22.10 -13.81 9.24
CA PRO A 269 -21.29 -14.83 9.91
C PRO A 269 -19.85 -14.94 9.39
N ASN A 270 -19.64 -14.84 8.07
CA ASN A 270 -18.30 -14.97 7.49
C ASN A 270 -17.39 -13.80 7.87
N LEU A 271 -17.94 -12.58 7.91
CA LEU A 271 -17.22 -11.39 8.34
C LEU A 271 -16.87 -11.47 9.83
N ASP A 272 -17.82 -11.90 10.67
CA ASP A 272 -17.61 -12.00 12.11
C ASP A 272 -16.61 -13.11 12.47
N ILE A 273 -16.66 -14.26 11.79
CA ILE A 273 -15.67 -15.34 11.96
C ILE A 273 -14.27 -14.85 11.58
N LEU A 274 -14.12 -14.21 10.43
CA LEU A 274 -12.83 -13.69 9.99
C LEU A 274 -12.29 -12.63 10.96
N THR A 275 -13.16 -11.71 11.39
CA THR A 275 -12.82 -10.68 12.38
C THR A 275 -12.40 -11.31 13.70
N ALA A 276 -13.12 -12.33 14.19
CA ALA A 276 -12.78 -13.03 15.41
C ALA A 276 -11.42 -13.74 15.33
N ARG A 277 -11.10 -14.36 14.19
CA ARG A 277 -9.78 -14.94 13.93
C ARG A 277 -8.69 -13.86 14.00
N ALA A 278 -8.93 -12.69 13.42
CA ALA A 278 -7.99 -11.58 13.47
C ALA A 278 -7.83 -10.99 14.90
N TYR A 279 -8.91 -10.90 15.69
CA TYR A 279 -8.81 -10.54 17.12
C TYR A 279 -8.02 -11.58 17.91
N TYR A 280 -8.23 -12.87 17.67
CA TYR A 280 -7.48 -13.93 18.34
C TYR A 280 -5.98 -13.87 18.01
N ALA A 281 -5.65 -13.71 16.72
CA ALA A 281 -4.27 -13.61 16.24
C ALA A 281 -3.55 -12.36 16.78
N SER A 282 -4.27 -11.25 16.97
CA SER A 282 -3.75 -10.01 17.57
C SER A 282 -3.86 -9.94 19.10
N ALA A 283 -4.14 -11.07 19.77
CA ALA A 283 -4.31 -11.18 21.22
C ALA A 283 -5.41 -10.30 21.86
N GLN A 284 -6.37 -9.81 21.06
CA GLN A 284 -7.57 -9.11 21.51
C GLN A 284 -8.68 -10.09 21.92
N LEU A 285 -8.37 -10.98 22.87
CA LEU A 285 -9.16 -12.17 23.17
C LEU A 285 -10.58 -11.87 23.67
N GLY A 286 -10.77 -10.78 24.42
CA GLY A 286 -12.11 -10.36 24.85
C GLY A 286 -13.02 -10.01 23.67
N ARG A 287 -12.48 -9.33 22.66
CA ARG A 287 -13.22 -8.99 21.43
C ARG A 287 -13.50 -10.23 20.59
N ALA A 288 -12.54 -11.15 20.50
CA ALA A 288 -12.73 -12.43 19.84
C ALA A 288 -13.87 -13.23 20.50
N ARG A 289 -13.86 -13.36 21.83
CA ARG A 289 -14.91 -14.04 22.58
C ARG A 289 -16.29 -13.46 22.31
N THR A 290 -16.43 -12.13 22.36
CA THR A 290 -17.72 -11.44 22.11
C THR A 290 -18.33 -11.79 20.76
N LEU A 291 -17.52 -11.99 19.71
CA LEU A 291 -18.01 -12.41 18.40
C LEU A 291 -18.28 -13.92 18.35
N LEU A 292 -17.42 -14.73 18.96
CA LEU A 292 -17.47 -16.20 18.84
C LEU A 292 -18.61 -16.84 19.65
N GLU A 293 -18.95 -16.30 20.81
CA GLU A 293 -20.02 -16.85 21.65
C GLU A 293 -21.39 -16.93 20.95
N PRO A 294 -21.93 -15.84 20.37
CA PRO A 294 -23.22 -15.91 19.68
C PRO A 294 -23.16 -16.84 18.47
N LEU A 295 -22.08 -16.77 17.67
CA LEU A 295 -21.89 -17.66 16.51
C LEU A 295 -21.91 -19.14 16.93
N ALA A 296 -21.25 -19.50 18.05
CA ALA A 296 -21.16 -20.89 18.51
C ALA A 296 -22.48 -21.40 19.10
N ARG A 297 -23.39 -20.50 19.51
CA ARG A 297 -24.76 -20.84 19.89
C ARG A 297 -25.63 -21.07 18.65
N GLU A 298 -25.46 -20.22 17.62
CA GLU A 298 -26.21 -20.32 16.37
C GLU A 298 -25.81 -21.55 15.53
N LYS A 299 -24.51 -21.84 15.46
CA LYS A 299 -23.95 -22.97 14.69
C LYS A 299 -23.24 -23.96 15.62
N PRO A 300 -23.99 -24.74 16.43
CA PRO A 300 -23.39 -25.53 17.49
C PRO A 300 -22.48 -26.66 17.00
N GLY A 301 -22.68 -27.14 15.77
CA GLY A 301 -21.89 -28.21 15.13
C GLY A 301 -20.70 -27.72 14.29
N ASP A 302 -20.41 -26.41 14.25
CA ASP A 302 -19.22 -25.90 13.57
C ASP A 302 -17.97 -26.16 14.43
N THR A 303 -17.22 -27.20 14.08
CA THR A 303 -16.04 -27.65 14.85
C THR A 303 -14.90 -26.62 14.83
N GLN A 304 -14.74 -25.88 13.73
CA GLN A 304 -13.70 -24.84 13.62
C GLN A 304 -14.01 -23.66 14.55
N LEU A 305 -15.27 -23.24 14.59
CA LEU A 305 -15.74 -22.21 15.49
C LEU A 305 -15.62 -22.62 16.96
N ARG A 306 -15.98 -23.87 17.29
CA ARG A 306 -15.79 -24.44 18.63
C ARG A 306 -14.32 -24.45 19.04
N LEU A 307 -13.43 -24.88 18.13
CA LEU A 307 -11.99 -24.90 18.37
C LEU A 307 -11.46 -23.48 18.65
N LEU A 308 -11.85 -22.50 17.84
CA LEU A 308 -11.41 -21.12 17.98
C LEU A 308 -11.91 -20.49 19.29
N LEU A 309 -13.18 -20.69 19.65
CA LEU A 309 -13.73 -20.22 20.91
C LEU A 309 -13.07 -20.92 22.11
N GLY A 310 -12.90 -22.24 22.06
CA GLY A 310 -12.22 -22.99 23.11
C GLY A 310 -10.79 -22.51 23.35
N ARG A 311 -10.01 -22.29 22.29
CA ARG A 311 -8.66 -21.72 22.37
C ARG A 311 -8.64 -20.28 22.87
N THR A 312 -9.66 -19.50 22.52
CA THR A 312 -9.81 -18.11 23.02
C THR A 312 -10.04 -18.10 24.53
N LEU A 313 -10.99 -18.90 25.01
CA LEU A 313 -11.31 -19.05 26.44
C LEU A 313 -10.12 -19.59 27.23
N GLN A 314 -9.39 -20.55 26.68
CA GLN A 314 -8.17 -21.09 27.29
C GLN A 314 -7.12 -19.99 27.50
N ARG A 315 -6.86 -19.15 26.49
CA ARG A 315 -5.91 -18.03 26.61
C ARG A 315 -6.40 -16.91 27.54
N LEU A 316 -7.70 -16.84 27.82
CA LEU A 316 -8.30 -15.95 28.83
C LEU A 316 -8.22 -16.52 30.25
N GLY A 317 -7.83 -17.80 30.42
CA GLY A 317 -7.81 -18.47 31.72
C GLY A 317 -9.15 -19.09 32.13
N GLU A 318 -10.12 -19.18 31.22
CA GLU A 318 -11.46 -19.73 31.47
C GLU A 318 -11.52 -21.23 31.16
N GLU A 319 -10.72 -22.03 31.89
CA GLU A 319 -10.43 -23.43 31.56
C GLU A 319 -11.67 -24.34 31.49
N ASP A 320 -12.62 -24.19 32.42
CA ASP A 320 -13.81 -25.04 32.48
C ASP A 320 -14.70 -24.84 31.25
N GLN A 321 -14.90 -23.59 30.84
CA GLN A 321 -15.65 -23.27 29.63
C GLN A 321 -14.88 -23.70 28.39
N ALA A 322 -13.58 -23.44 28.32
CA ALA A 322 -12.72 -23.85 27.22
C ALA A 322 -12.81 -25.36 26.96
N ARG A 323 -12.77 -26.18 28.02
CA ARG A 323 -12.83 -27.65 27.94
C ARG A 323 -14.11 -28.15 27.28
N VAL A 324 -15.25 -27.50 27.53
CA VAL A 324 -16.52 -27.86 26.88
C VAL A 324 -16.42 -27.64 25.38
N HIS A 325 -15.93 -26.48 24.94
CA HIS A 325 -15.82 -26.15 23.52
C HIS A 325 -14.76 -27.00 22.80
N LEU A 326 -13.62 -27.27 23.43
CA LEU A 326 -12.55 -28.08 22.85
C LEU A 326 -12.98 -29.54 22.63
N ARG A 327 -13.70 -30.14 23.58
CA ARG A 327 -14.26 -31.49 23.40
C ARG A 327 -15.27 -31.56 22.25
N LEU A 328 -16.11 -30.53 22.12
CA LEU A 328 -17.08 -30.45 21.02
C LEU A 328 -16.41 -30.25 19.65
N ALA A 329 -15.17 -29.77 19.60
CA ALA A 329 -14.42 -29.61 18.36
C ALA A 329 -13.71 -30.90 17.91
N GLU A 330 -13.51 -31.86 18.81
CA GLU A 330 -12.87 -33.15 18.56
C GLU A 330 -13.86 -34.27 18.20
N ALA A 331 -15.16 -34.03 18.41
CA ALA A 331 -16.26 -34.96 18.16
C ALA A 331 -16.77 -34.86 16.72
#